data_AF-A0A0R3PHH6-F1
#
_entry.id   AF-A0A0R3PHH6-F1
#
_cell.length_a   1.000
_cell.length_b   1.000
_cell.length_c   1.000
_cell.angle_alpha   90.00
_cell.angle_beta   90.00
_cell.angle_gamma   90.00
#
_symmetry.space_group_name_H-M   'P 1'
#
loop_
_entity.id
_entity.type
_entity.pdbx_description
1 polymer ?
#
loop_
_entity_poly.entity_id
_entity_poly.type
_entity_poly.pdbx_seq_one_letter_code
_entity_poly.pdbx_strand_id
1 'polypeptide(L)'
;MAGFTESQRNPSTDPLILWLNGGPGCSSLGGLIEELGPFKLKHYGNTVYSNRHSWNLFANVLFLESPSGVGFSYNTNNNVTTNDDDVAQHNYQALVDFLRKFPEYHGRATYITGESYGGVYLPTLAVRMINDSANFPNFKGVAIGNGILSFALNYATSIPLFYYHGLIRDDEEVMDTYVTTHYEMSPEIEQTSAAGVKILIYNGDVDTVCNHAMNRQFLSKLNRRILGEERANEPWSYLNEKPSIAGFQLKYEGGIDFITVRGSGHFVPADKPRESLQMIYNFVTGQDYSLPAPF
;
A
#
# COMPACT_ATOMS: atom_id res chain seq x y z
N MET A 1 4.56 17.45 -7.18
CA MET A 1 4.84 16.87 -8.50
C MET A 1 4.38 15.41 -8.48
N ALA A 2 4.13 14.81 -9.64
CA ALA A 2 3.78 13.40 -9.74
C ALA A 2 4.41 12.76 -10.97
N GLY A 3 4.77 11.48 -10.87
CA GLY A 3 5.08 10.62 -12.01
C GLY A 3 3.80 9.89 -12.45
N PHE A 4 3.54 9.78 -13.74
CA PHE A 4 2.37 9.06 -14.25
C PHE A 4 2.79 8.09 -15.36
N THR A 5 2.36 6.83 -15.24
CA THR A 5 2.65 5.78 -16.23
C THR A 5 1.36 5.15 -16.69
N GLU A 6 1.06 5.29 -17.98
CA GLU A 6 -0.10 4.63 -18.59
C GLU A 6 0.03 3.11 -18.59
N SER A 7 -1.13 2.43 -18.63
CA SER A 7 -1.17 0.97 -18.75
C SER A 7 -0.54 0.51 -20.07
N GLN A 8 0.30 -0.53 -20.03
CA GLN A 8 0.87 -1.17 -21.21
C GLN A 8 -0.15 -2.06 -21.94
N ARG A 9 -1.26 -2.43 -21.28
CA ARG A 9 -2.30 -3.29 -21.86
C ARG A 9 -3.35 -2.48 -22.61
N ASN A 10 -4.18 -1.72 -21.90
CA ASN A 10 -5.13 -0.80 -22.52
C ASN A 10 -5.38 0.43 -21.62
N PRO A 11 -4.61 1.52 -21.79
CA PRO A 11 -4.69 2.68 -20.90
C PRO A 11 -6.05 3.38 -20.94
N SER A 12 -6.81 3.21 -22.04
CA SER A 12 -8.13 3.79 -22.22
C SER A 12 -9.25 3.07 -21.47
N THR A 13 -9.03 1.85 -20.96
CA THR A 13 -10.01 1.05 -20.20
C THR A 13 -9.51 0.65 -18.82
N ASP A 14 -8.21 0.46 -18.67
CA ASP A 14 -7.57 -0.08 -17.47
C ASP A 14 -7.66 0.87 -16.26
N PRO A 15 -7.69 0.32 -15.03
CA PRO A 15 -7.91 1.07 -13.80
C PRO A 15 -6.87 2.16 -13.56
N LEU A 16 -7.24 3.13 -12.73
CA LEU A 16 -6.34 4.14 -12.18
C LEU A 16 -5.89 3.70 -10.78
N ILE A 17 -4.58 3.65 -10.56
CA ILE A 17 -3.97 3.33 -9.27
C ILE A 17 -3.14 4.53 -8.82
N LEU A 18 -3.47 5.12 -7.68
CA LEU A 18 -2.57 6.05 -6.98
C LEU A 18 -1.57 5.25 -6.15
N TRP A 19 -0.30 5.61 -6.19
CA TRP A 19 0.75 5.11 -5.31
C TRP A 19 1.32 6.22 -4.42
N LEU A 20 1.39 5.95 -3.11
CA LEU A 20 2.03 6.79 -2.10
C LEU A 20 3.09 6.00 -1.32
N ASN A 21 4.36 6.38 -1.41
CA ASN A 21 5.34 5.97 -0.41
C ASN A 21 5.07 6.68 0.93
N GLY A 22 5.66 6.17 2.01
CA GLY A 22 5.43 6.65 3.37
C GLY A 22 6.47 7.65 3.89
N GLY A 23 7.19 7.27 4.94
CA GLY A 23 8.16 8.09 5.68
C GLY A 23 7.71 8.39 7.11
N PRO A 24 6.97 9.49 7.37
CA PRO A 24 6.42 10.44 6.41
C PRO A 24 7.50 11.32 5.77
N GLY A 25 7.28 11.74 4.52
CA GLY A 25 8.21 12.61 3.79
C GLY A 25 9.08 11.92 2.74
N CYS A 26 8.85 10.64 2.45
CA CYS A 26 9.58 9.91 1.40
C CYS A 26 8.92 10.14 0.03
N SER A 27 9.75 10.25 -1.02
CA SER A 27 9.25 10.48 -2.38
C SER A 27 8.62 9.22 -2.97
N SER A 28 7.43 9.39 -3.57
CA SER A 28 6.77 8.34 -4.34
C SER A 28 7.48 7.97 -5.65
N LEU A 29 8.48 8.77 -6.06
CA LEU A 29 9.34 8.40 -7.18
C LEU A 29 10.32 7.28 -6.79
N GLY A 30 10.54 7.03 -5.50
CA GLY A 30 11.17 5.81 -5.00
C GLY A 30 10.40 4.58 -5.49
N GLY A 31 9.08 4.53 -5.25
CA GLY A 31 8.23 3.46 -5.77
C GLY A 31 8.23 3.33 -7.29
N LEU A 32 8.29 4.46 -8.00
CA LEU A 32 8.38 4.46 -9.47
C LEU A 32 9.67 3.81 -9.98
N ILE A 33 10.81 4.14 -9.38
CA ILE A 33 12.13 3.80 -9.94
C ILE A 33 12.73 2.54 -9.30
N GLU A 34 12.41 2.29 -8.04
CA GLU A 34 13.06 1.26 -7.21
C GLU A 34 12.13 0.10 -6.89
N GLU A 35 10.81 0.21 -7.13
CA GLU A 35 9.84 -0.79 -6.71
C GLU A 35 8.93 -1.33 -7.83
N LEU A 36 7.91 -0.59 -8.26
CA LEU A 36 6.82 -1.14 -9.08
C LEU A 36 6.63 -0.44 -10.42
N GLY A 37 7.36 0.63 -10.70
CA GLY A 37 7.27 1.32 -11.99
C GLY A 37 7.92 0.56 -13.16
N PRO A 38 7.74 1.06 -14.39
CA PRO A 38 8.07 0.37 -15.64
C PRO A 38 9.56 0.20 -15.89
N PHE A 39 10.39 0.96 -15.18
CA PHE A 39 11.83 0.98 -15.37
C PHE A 39 12.56 0.93 -14.03
N LYS A 40 13.73 0.29 -14.05
CA LYS A 40 14.65 0.18 -12.92
C LYS A 40 16.00 0.75 -13.29
N LEU A 41 16.75 1.16 -12.28
CA LEU A 41 18.13 1.60 -12.42
C LEU A 41 19.10 0.49 -12.03
N LYS A 42 20.23 0.40 -12.73
CA LYS A 42 21.41 -0.40 -12.32
C LYS A 42 22.68 0.39 -12.57
N HIS A 43 23.80 -0.11 -12.04
CA HIS A 43 25.12 0.53 -12.17
C HIS A 43 25.10 2.00 -11.69
N TYR A 44 24.56 2.24 -10.50
CA TYR A 44 24.46 3.58 -9.88
C TYR A 44 23.75 4.62 -10.77
N GLY A 45 22.68 4.19 -11.47
CA GLY A 45 21.90 5.06 -12.34
C GLY A 45 22.38 5.16 -13.78
N ASN A 46 23.51 4.53 -14.13
CA ASN A 46 24.06 4.61 -15.49
C ASN A 46 23.28 3.75 -16.51
N THR A 47 22.39 2.86 -16.08
CA THR A 47 21.57 2.10 -17.01
C THR A 47 20.15 1.96 -16.50
N VAL A 48 19.22 2.32 -17.37
CA VAL A 48 17.79 2.10 -17.22
C VAL A 48 17.42 0.80 -17.92
N TYR A 49 16.66 -0.07 -17.26
CA TYR A 49 16.15 -1.31 -17.86
C TYR A 49 14.68 -1.53 -17.52
N SER A 50 13.97 -2.25 -18.39
CA SER A 50 12.54 -2.50 -18.20
C SER A 50 12.27 -3.43 -17.01
N ASN A 51 11.28 -3.06 -16.20
CA ASN A 51 10.72 -3.88 -15.15
C ASN A 51 9.63 -4.80 -15.72
N ARG A 52 9.94 -6.09 -15.84
CA ARG A 52 8.99 -7.10 -16.36
C ARG A 52 7.83 -7.39 -15.41
N HIS A 53 7.86 -6.83 -14.21
CA HIS A 53 6.84 -7.04 -13.18
C HIS A 53 6.24 -5.70 -12.72
N SER A 54 6.25 -4.69 -13.59
CA SER A 54 5.67 -3.40 -13.27
C SER A 54 4.15 -3.47 -13.13
N TRP A 55 3.61 -2.72 -12.18
CA TRP A 55 2.16 -2.62 -12.01
C TRP A 55 1.47 -1.91 -13.18
N ASN A 56 2.21 -1.10 -13.96
CA ASN A 56 1.65 -0.49 -15.16
C ASN A 56 1.43 -1.48 -16.32
N LEU A 57 1.70 -2.78 -16.13
CA LEU A 57 1.30 -3.80 -17.11
C LEU A 57 -0.22 -3.91 -17.28
N PHE A 58 -1.01 -3.52 -16.28
CA PHE A 58 -2.48 -3.61 -16.33
C PHE A 58 -3.23 -2.39 -15.80
N ALA A 59 -2.52 -1.34 -15.40
CA ALA A 59 -3.09 -0.17 -14.76
C ALA A 59 -2.38 1.11 -15.16
N ASN A 60 -3.11 2.22 -15.12
CA ASN A 60 -2.54 3.56 -15.16
C ASN A 60 -2.11 3.91 -13.73
N VAL A 61 -0.82 4.15 -13.50
CA VAL A 61 -0.26 4.35 -12.15
C VAL A 61 0.21 5.79 -11.96
N LEU A 62 -0.33 6.46 -10.94
CA LEU A 62 0.03 7.82 -10.53
C LEU A 62 0.88 7.75 -9.26
N PHE A 63 2.14 8.15 -9.35
CA PHE A 63 3.08 8.24 -8.23
C PHE A 63 3.11 9.68 -7.72
N LEU A 64 2.36 9.96 -6.66
CA LEU A 64 2.20 11.32 -6.15
C LEU A 64 3.23 11.61 -5.04
N GLU A 65 4.10 12.60 -5.24
CA GLU A 65 5.00 13.05 -4.18
C GLU A 65 4.24 13.90 -3.18
N SER A 66 4.09 13.39 -1.96
CA SER A 66 3.33 14.01 -0.87
C SER A 66 4.01 13.75 0.47
N PRO A 67 3.95 14.69 1.43
CA PRO A 67 3.31 16.02 1.34
C PRO A 67 4.16 17.07 0.61
N SER A 68 3.71 18.34 0.64
CA SER A 68 4.53 19.45 0.15
C SER A 68 5.89 19.51 0.86
N GLY A 69 6.97 19.70 0.09
CA GLY A 69 8.36 19.62 0.56
C GLY A 69 9.04 18.30 0.23
N VAL A 70 8.28 17.27 -0.17
CA VAL A 70 8.82 15.97 -0.57
C VAL A 70 9.25 15.96 -2.03
N GLY A 71 10.51 15.59 -2.28
CA GLY A 71 11.04 15.45 -3.64
C GLY A 71 10.89 16.74 -4.44
N PHE A 72 10.09 16.71 -5.51
CA PHE A 72 9.81 17.89 -6.34
C PHE A 72 8.48 18.59 -5.98
N SER A 73 7.76 18.15 -4.95
CA SER A 73 6.62 18.88 -4.39
C SER A 73 7.10 20.02 -3.49
N TYR A 74 6.52 21.21 -3.64
CA TYR A 74 6.92 22.40 -2.89
C TYR A 74 5.72 23.28 -2.54
N ASN A 75 5.90 24.13 -1.53
CA ASN A 75 4.96 25.20 -1.18
C ASN A 75 5.55 26.55 -1.59
N THR A 76 4.75 27.43 -2.18
CA THR A 76 5.20 28.77 -2.61
C THR A 76 5.53 29.70 -1.45
N ASN A 77 5.02 29.42 -0.24
CA ASN A 77 5.32 30.20 0.96
C ASN A 77 6.44 29.59 1.82
N ASN A 78 7.11 28.53 1.35
CA ASN A 78 8.15 27.77 2.06
C ASN A 78 7.73 27.15 3.41
N ASN A 79 6.45 27.13 3.76
CA ASN A 79 5.96 26.43 4.94
C ASN A 79 5.59 24.98 4.58
N VAL A 80 6.34 24.04 5.14
CA VAL A 80 6.15 22.59 4.96
C VAL A 80 5.58 21.90 6.19
N THR A 81 5.25 22.65 7.25
CA THR A 81 4.60 22.11 8.44
C THR A 81 3.20 21.61 8.08
N THR A 82 2.91 20.35 8.42
CA THR A 82 1.65 19.66 8.08
C THR A 82 1.33 18.60 9.14
N ASN A 83 0.10 18.09 9.14
CA ASN A 83 -0.34 16.92 9.91
C ASN A 83 -1.13 15.96 8.99
N ASP A 84 -1.57 14.82 9.52
CA ASP A 84 -2.27 13.78 8.76
C ASP A 84 -3.54 14.29 8.05
N ASP A 85 -4.33 15.14 8.72
CA ASP A 85 -5.57 15.66 8.16
C ASP A 85 -5.33 16.62 6.99
N ASP A 86 -4.33 17.51 7.14
CA ASP A 86 -3.88 18.41 6.08
C ASP A 86 -3.33 17.62 4.89
N VAL A 87 -2.50 16.59 5.13
CA VAL A 87 -1.96 15.73 4.07
C VAL A 87 -3.09 14.99 3.34
N ALA A 88 -4.06 14.42 4.07
CA ALA A 88 -5.20 13.76 3.46
C ALA A 88 -6.01 14.73 2.60
N GLN A 89 -6.23 15.97 3.06
CA GLN A 89 -6.96 16.98 2.30
C GLN A 89 -6.19 17.43 1.04
N HIS A 90 -4.87 17.62 1.15
CA HIS A 90 -4.03 18.00 0.02
C HIS A 90 -3.95 16.88 -1.03
N ASN A 91 -3.84 15.62 -0.60
CA ASN A 91 -3.85 14.46 -1.51
C ASN A 91 -5.18 14.31 -2.22
N TYR A 92 -6.30 14.47 -1.50
CA TYR A 92 -7.63 14.53 -2.09
C TYR A 92 -7.71 15.62 -3.17
N GLN A 93 -7.26 16.84 -2.86
CA GLN A 93 -7.32 17.94 -3.82
C GLN A 93 -6.42 17.70 -5.03
N ALA A 94 -5.22 17.13 -4.83
CA ALA A 94 -4.32 16.77 -5.91
C ALA A 94 -4.93 15.71 -6.86
N LEU A 95 -5.66 14.73 -6.33
CA LEU A 95 -6.40 13.76 -7.14
C LEU A 95 -7.56 14.41 -7.91
N VAL A 96 -8.33 15.30 -7.28
CA VAL A 96 -9.41 16.04 -7.96
C VAL A 96 -8.83 16.90 -9.09
N ASP A 97 -7.70 17.56 -8.86
CA ASP A 97 -7.01 18.38 -9.85
C ASP A 97 -6.42 17.52 -10.99
N PHE A 98 -5.90 16.33 -10.67
CA PHE A 98 -5.49 15.35 -11.68
C PHE A 98 -6.66 14.95 -12.57
N LEU A 99 -7.81 14.57 -12.00
CA LEU A 99 -9.01 14.20 -12.76
C LEU A 99 -9.57 15.37 -13.58
N ARG A 100 -9.44 16.61 -13.10
CA ARG A 100 -9.80 17.80 -13.87
C ARG A 100 -8.89 17.99 -15.08
N LYS A 101 -7.59 17.73 -14.92
CA LYS A 101 -6.59 17.87 -15.98
C LYS A 101 -6.63 16.72 -16.99
N PHE A 102 -6.96 15.52 -16.55
CA PHE A 102 -7.05 14.29 -17.33
C PHE A 102 -8.46 13.67 -17.19
N PRO A 103 -9.48 14.33 -17.77
CA PRO A 103 -10.88 13.93 -17.61
C PRO A 103 -11.20 12.53 -18.15
N GLU A 104 -10.37 11.97 -19.03
CA GLU A 104 -10.46 10.60 -19.53
C GLU A 104 -10.31 9.53 -18.43
N TYR A 105 -9.79 9.89 -17.24
CA TYR A 105 -9.76 9.01 -16.07
C TYR A 105 -10.91 9.27 -15.09
N HIS A 106 -11.76 10.27 -15.32
CA HIS A 106 -12.97 10.45 -14.51
C HIS A 106 -13.92 9.26 -14.70
N GLY A 107 -14.48 8.75 -13.60
CA GLY A 107 -15.31 7.54 -13.60
C GLY A 107 -14.55 6.22 -13.74
N ARG A 108 -13.22 6.24 -13.90
CA ARG A 108 -12.38 5.03 -13.93
C ARG A 108 -12.50 4.25 -12.62
N ALA A 109 -12.38 2.92 -12.69
CA ALA A 109 -12.18 2.13 -11.49
C ALA A 109 -10.87 2.59 -10.83
N THR A 110 -11.00 3.19 -9.65
CA THR A 110 -9.88 3.85 -8.95
C THR A 110 -9.52 3.08 -7.69
N TYR A 111 -8.23 2.88 -7.50
CA TYR A 111 -7.65 2.29 -6.30
C TYR A 111 -6.58 3.23 -5.75
N ILE A 112 -6.46 3.29 -4.43
CA ILE A 112 -5.34 3.98 -3.78
C ILE A 112 -4.46 2.95 -3.09
N THR A 113 -3.17 3.05 -3.32
CA THR A 113 -2.20 2.09 -2.84
C THR A 113 -0.96 2.81 -2.34
N GLY A 114 -0.15 2.10 -1.55
CA GLY A 114 1.01 2.70 -0.93
C GLY A 114 1.51 1.87 0.22
N GLU A 115 2.48 2.41 0.94
CA GLU A 115 3.25 1.60 1.89
C GLU A 115 3.75 2.37 3.10
N SER A 116 4.17 1.66 4.16
CA SER A 116 4.79 2.25 5.35
C SER A 116 3.86 3.24 6.05
N TYR A 117 4.23 4.53 6.16
CA TYR A 117 3.32 5.58 6.62
C TYR A 117 2.10 5.81 5.68
N GLY A 118 2.11 5.22 4.49
CA GLY A 118 0.92 5.01 3.66
C GLY A 118 -0.21 4.28 4.40
N GLY A 119 0.11 3.53 5.47
CA GLY A 119 -0.87 3.01 6.42
C GLY A 119 -1.71 4.08 7.14
N VAL A 120 -1.25 5.32 7.21
CA VAL A 120 -2.02 6.48 7.71
C VAL A 120 -2.57 7.31 6.55
N TYR A 121 -1.78 7.55 5.51
CA TYR A 121 -2.20 8.37 4.37
C TYR A 121 -3.40 7.78 3.62
N LEU A 122 -3.43 6.47 3.43
CA LEU A 122 -4.45 5.83 2.60
C LEU A 122 -5.81 5.73 3.30
N PRO A 123 -5.93 5.30 4.56
CA PRO A 123 -7.24 5.28 5.23
C PRO A 123 -7.84 6.69 5.38
N THR A 124 -7.04 7.68 5.77
CA THR A 124 -7.49 9.08 5.89
C THR A 124 -7.93 9.67 4.54
N LEU A 125 -7.20 9.37 3.45
CA LEU A 125 -7.59 9.75 2.09
C LEU A 125 -8.85 9.01 1.61
N ALA A 126 -8.98 7.73 1.91
CA ALA A 126 -10.13 6.90 1.52
C ALA A 126 -11.44 7.49 2.06
N VAL A 127 -11.46 7.91 3.34
CA VAL A 127 -12.62 8.56 3.96
C VAL A 127 -13.05 9.81 3.19
N ARG A 128 -12.09 10.64 2.73
CA ARG A 128 -12.42 11.83 1.92
C ARG A 128 -12.98 11.45 0.56
N MET A 129 -12.41 10.45 -0.11
CA MET A 129 -12.87 10.00 -1.43
C MET A 129 -14.26 9.36 -1.38
N ILE A 130 -14.57 8.57 -0.36
CA ILE A 130 -15.88 7.92 -0.18
C ILE A 130 -16.98 8.97 0.00
N ASN A 131 -16.67 10.09 0.66
CA ASN A 131 -17.61 11.18 0.87
C ASN A 131 -17.79 12.09 -0.36
N ASP A 132 -17.10 11.81 -1.47
CA ASP A 132 -17.17 12.57 -2.72
C ASP A 132 -17.34 11.65 -3.94
N SER A 133 -18.54 11.09 -4.04
CA SER A 133 -18.93 10.26 -5.18
C SER A 133 -19.05 11.04 -6.50
N ALA A 134 -19.01 12.38 -6.48
CA ALA A 134 -19.03 13.18 -7.70
C ALA A 134 -17.67 13.13 -8.42
N ASN A 135 -16.57 13.23 -7.67
CA ASN A 135 -15.23 13.08 -8.23
C ASN A 135 -14.78 11.61 -8.27
N PHE A 136 -15.24 10.78 -7.33
CA PHE A 136 -14.83 9.38 -7.19
C PHE A 136 -15.99 8.37 -7.23
N PRO A 137 -16.87 8.40 -8.26
CA PRO A 137 -18.05 7.53 -8.34
C PRO A 137 -17.70 6.04 -8.42
N ASN A 138 -16.45 5.71 -8.74
CA ASN A 138 -15.98 4.37 -9.00
C ASN A 138 -14.70 4.04 -8.20
N PHE A 139 -14.59 4.58 -6.98
CA PHE A 139 -13.57 4.18 -6.02
C PHE A 139 -13.82 2.74 -5.55
N LYS A 140 -12.83 1.85 -5.74
CA LYS A 140 -13.01 0.39 -5.59
C LYS A 140 -12.18 -0.24 -4.49
N GLY A 141 -11.01 0.30 -4.18
CA GLY A 141 -10.19 -0.32 -3.16
C GLY A 141 -8.99 0.46 -2.66
N VAL A 142 -8.51 0.02 -1.50
CA VAL A 142 -7.30 0.48 -0.81
C VAL A 142 -6.35 -0.71 -0.67
N ALA A 143 -5.09 -0.59 -1.07
CA ALA A 143 -4.07 -1.61 -0.80
C ALA A 143 -2.86 -1.03 -0.04
N ILE A 144 -2.56 -1.56 1.14
CA ILE A 144 -1.58 -1.01 2.07
C ILE A 144 -0.47 -2.03 2.28
N GLY A 145 0.73 -1.73 1.77
CA GLY A 145 1.93 -2.55 1.92
C GLY A 145 2.73 -2.18 3.15
N ASN A 146 2.97 -3.12 4.06
CA ASN A 146 3.79 -2.89 5.25
C ASN A 146 3.37 -1.60 5.98
N GLY A 147 2.06 -1.36 6.08
CA GLY A 147 1.53 -0.09 6.58
C GLY A 147 1.50 -0.02 8.10
N ILE A 148 1.84 1.14 8.69
CA ILE A 148 1.60 1.40 10.11
C ILE A 148 0.12 1.70 10.32
N LEU A 149 -0.65 0.71 10.77
CA LEU A 149 -2.07 0.88 11.10
C LEU A 149 -2.31 1.18 12.59
N SER A 150 -1.33 0.87 13.45
CA SER A 150 -1.36 1.25 14.86
C SER A 150 0.06 1.37 15.41
N PHE A 151 0.42 2.57 15.85
CA PHE A 151 1.74 2.82 16.43
C PHE A 151 1.98 1.98 17.69
N ALA A 152 1.00 1.96 18.60
CA ALA A 152 1.09 1.19 19.84
C ALA A 152 1.31 -0.30 19.57
N LEU A 153 0.61 -0.88 18.59
CA LEU A 153 0.81 -2.28 18.20
C LEU A 153 2.15 -2.48 17.48
N ASN A 154 2.62 -1.53 16.68
CA ASN A 154 3.93 -1.64 16.02
C ASN A 154 5.05 -1.80 17.06
N TYR A 155 5.06 -0.94 18.09
CA TYR A 155 6.02 -1.04 19.20
C TYR A 155 5.81 -2.29 20.05
N ALA A 156 4.56 -2.65 20.36
CA ALA A 156 4.29 -3.83 21.19
C ALA A 156 4.70 -5.15 20.50
N THR A 157 4.68 -5.20 19.17
CA THR A 157 5.01 -6.40 18.39
C THR A 157 6.46 -6.45 17.92
N SER A 158 7.15 -5.32 17.83
CA SER A 158 8.56 -5.28 17.39
C SER A 158 9.48 -6.04 18.34
N ILE A 159 9.32 -5.89 19.65
CA ILE A 159 10.18 -6.57 20.64
C ILE A 159 10.04 -8.09 20.57
N PRO A 160 8.84 -8.70 20.64
CA PRO A 160 8.70 -10.14 20.42
C PRO A 160 9.24 -10.60 19.06
N LEU A 161 8.98 -9.84 17.99
CA LEU A 161 9.46 -10.18 16.66
C LEU A 161 11.00 -10.23 16.64
N PHE A 162 11.66 -9.21 17.16
CA PHE A 162 13.12 -9.13 17.19
C PHE A 162 13.72 -10.24 18.03
N TYR A 163 13.10 -10.56 19.19
CA TYR A 163 13.54 -11.67 20.04
C TYR A 163 13.43 -13.02 19.31
N TYR A 164 12.27 -13.34 18.73
CA TYR A 164 12.06 -14.62 18.03
C TYR A 164 12.82 -14.74 16.70
N HIS A 165 13.30 -13.63 16.14
CA HIS A 165 14.19 -13.61 14.96
C HIS A 165 15.67 -13.45 15.32
N GLY A 166 16.02 -13.51 16.62
CA GLY A 166 17.40 -13.48 17.10
C GLY A 166 18.12 -12.14 16.92
N LEU A 167 17.38 -11.04 16.78
CA LEU A 167 17.91 -9.69 16.56
C LEU A 167 18.19 -8.94 17.86
N ILE A 168 17.48 -9.26 18.94
CA ILE A 168 17.73 -8.72 20.28
C ILE A 168 17.88 -9.87 21.27
N ARG A 169 18.74 -9.68 22.26
CA ARG A 169 18.80 -10.49 23.48
C ARG A 169 18.06 -9.77 24.60
N ASP A 170 17.92 -10.42 25.75
CA ASP A 170 17.25 -9.90 26.94
C ASP A 170 17.99 -8.68 27.53
N ASP A 171 18.01 -7.54 26.85
CA ASP A 171 18.41 -6.25 27.41
C ASP A 171 17.97 -5.04 26.54
N GLU A 172 17.36 -4.07 27.24
CA GLU A 172 17.16 -2.64 26.94
C GLU A 172 15.86 -2.12 26.26
N GLU A 173 15.38 -1.02 26.87
CA GLU A 173 14.28 -0.14 26.47
C GLU A 173 14.73 0.86 25.38
N VAL A 174 13.85 1.18 24.42
CA VAL A 174 14.11 2.26 23.43
C VAL A 174 12.92 3.23 23.28
N MET A 175 13.34 4.50 23.17
CA MET A 175 12.72 5.83 23.29
C MET A 175 11.63 6.30 22.32
N ASP A 176 10.88 7.27 22.84
CA ASP A 176 10.12 8.35 22.18
C ASP A 176 11.00 9.35 21.40
N THR A 177 10.52 9.83 20.24
CA THR A 177 10.70 11.23 19.72
C THR A 177 10.00 11.42 18.35
N TYR A 178 8.70 11.12 18.25
CA TYR A 178 7.87 11.48 17.07
C TYR A 178 6.44 11.86 17.50
N VAL A 179 5.85 12.92 16.92
CA VAL A 179 4.48 13.39 17.24
C VAL A 179 3.50 12.83 16.21
N THR A 180 2.89 11.70 16.53
CA THR A 180 1.81 11.06 15.78
C THR A 180 0.46 11.65 16.17
N THR A 181 -0.40 12.00 15.20
CA THR A 181 -1.76 12.49 15.47
C THR A 181 -2.83 11.41 15.38
N HIS A 182 -2.67 10.43 14.50
CA HIS A 182 -3.50 9.22 14.49
C HIS A 182 -2.71 7.98 14.92
N TYR A 183 -2.98 7.49 16.13
CA TYR A 183 -2.27 6.35 16.72
C TYR A 183 -2.80 4.99 16.27
N GLU A 184 -3.96 4.97 15.63
CA GLU A 184 -4.78 3.79 15.38
C GLU A 184 -5.77 4.08 14.24
N MET A 185 -5.83 3.20 13.25
CA MET A 185 -6.60 3.39 12.00
C MET A 185 -7.95 2.65 11.97
N SER A 186 -8.46 2.11 13.10
CA SER A 186 -9.73 1.36 13.09
C SER A 186 -10.89 2.18 12.55
N PRO A 187 -11.10 3.45 12.96
CA PRO A 187 -12.24 4.23 12.49
C PRO A 187 -12.27 4.35 10.96
N GLU A 188 -11.14 4.66 10.34
CA GLU A 188 -11.01 4.85 8.91
C GLU A 188 -11.17 3.52 8.14
N ILE A 189 -10.59 2.44 8.65
CA ILE A 189 -10.73 1.09 8.07
C ILE A 189 -12.18 0.62 8.15
N GLU A 190 -12.84 0.82 9.29
CA GLU A 190 -14.25 0.49 9.49
C GLU A 190 -15.17 1.30 8.57
N GLN A 191 -14.92 2.61 8.43
CA GLN A 191 -15.68 3.47 7.53
C GLN A 191 -15.48 3.08 6.07
N THR A 192 -14.25 2.77 5.67
CA THR A 192 -13.92 2.33 4.31
C THR A 192 -14.58 1.00 3.97
N SER A 193 -14.53 0.04 4.90
CA SER A 193 -15.20 -1.26 4.77
C SER A 193 -16.72 -1.12 4.68
N ALA A 194 -17.33 -0.28 5.53
CA ALA A 194 -18.78 -0.04 5.53
C ALA A 194 -19.27 0.60 4.22
N ALA A 195 -18.42 1.35 3.52
CA ALA A 195 -18.71 1.91 2.21
C ALA A 195 -18.61 0.88 1.06
N GLY A 196 -18.25 -0.37 1.34
CA GLY A 196 -18.09 -1.42 0.34
C GLY A 196 -16.82 -1.30 -0.51
N VAL A 197 -15.86 -0.46 -0.09
CA VAL A 197 -14.55 -0.34 -0.72
C VAL A 197 -13.68 -1.51 -0.24
N LYS A 198 -13.07 -2.25 -1.16
CA LYS A 198 -12.22 -3.40 -0.80
C LYS A 198 -10.92 -2.93 -0.16
N ILE A 199 -10.45 -3.63 0.85
CA ILE A 199 -9.22 -3.30 1.56
C ILE A 199 -8.28 -4.50 1.49
N LEU A 200 -7.07 -4.29 0.99
CA LEU A 200 -5.98 -5.26 1.07
C LEU A 200 -4.89 -4.70 1.98
N ILE A 201 -4.56 -5.41 3.04
CA ILE A 201 -3.37 -5.14 3.85
C ILE A 201 -2.37 -6.25 3.57
N TYR A 202 -1.22 -5.92 3.00
CA TYR A 202 -0.17 -6.91 2.71
C TYR A 202 1.13 -6.56 3.43
N ASN A 203 1.87 -7.56 3.90
CA ASN A 203 3.14 -7.37 4.59
C ASN A 203 4.19 -8.36 4.10
N GLY A 204 5.39 -7.87 3.80
CA GLY A 204 6.57 -8.74 3.79
C GLY A 204 6.81 -9.36 5.17
N ASP A 205 6.99 -10.69 5.23
CA ASP A 205 7.04 -11.41 6.50
C ASP A 205 8.38 -11.26 7.26
N VAL A 206 9.42 -10.74 6.62
CA VAL A 206 10.72 -10.43 7.25
C VAL A 206 10.92 -8.92 7.50
N ASP A 207 9.89 -8.09 7.30
CA ASP A 207 9.95 -6.67 7.64
C ASP A 207 9.95 -6.45 9.16
N THR A 208 10.94 -5.70 9.63
CA THR A 208 11.12 -5.29 11.03
C THR A 208 10.63 -3.87 11.32
N VAL A 209 10.35 -3.06 10.29
CA VAL A 209 9.91 -1.66 10.44
C VAL A 209 8.39 -1.60 10.67
N CYS A 210 7.62 -2.29 9.85
CA CYS A 210 6.16 -2.34 9.90
C CYS A 210 5.68 -3.78 9.80
N ASN A 211 5.89 -4.51 10.89
CA ASN A 211 5.86 -5.96 10.87
C ASN A 211 4.45 -6.54 10.66
N HIS A 212 4.39 -7.73 10.06
CA HIS A 212 3.14 -8.42 9.77
C HIS A 212 2.34 -8.78 11.04
N ALA A 213 3.00 -8.96 12.20
CA ALA A 213 2.33 -9.29 13.46
C ALA A 213 1.52 -8.10 14.02
N MET A 214 1.99 -6.86 13.84
CA MET A 214 1.21 -5.65 14.12
C MET A 214 -0.11 -5.68 13.34
N ASN A 215 -0.05 -5.79 12.02
CA ASN A 215 -1.24 -5.73 11.17
C ASN A 215 -2.19 -6.92 11.44
N ARG A 216 -1.62 -8.08 11.77
CA ARG A 216 -2.39 -9.23 12.25
C ARG A 216 -3.15 -8.94 13.54
N GLN A 217 -2.49 -8.35 14.54
CA GLN A 217 -3.12 -8.01 15.81
C GLN A 217 -4.13 -6.87 15.67
N PHE A 218 -3.84 -5.87 14.84
CA PHE A 218 -4.77 -4.78 14.51
C PHE A 218 -6.08 -5.35 13.95
N LEU A 219 -5.99 -6.20 12.92
CA LEU A 219 -7.16 -6.82 12.31
C LEU A 219 -7.93 -7.75 13.26
N SER A 220 -7.23 -8.42 14.18
CA SER A 220 -7.90 -9.22 15.20
C SER A 220 -8.74 -8.37 16.17
N LYS A 221 -8.32 -7.12 16.44
CA LYS A 221 -9.04 -6.20 17.34
C LYS A 221 -10.32 -5.62 16.71
N LEU A 222 -10.39 -5.58 15.37
CA LEU A 222 -11.64 -5.24 14.67
C LEU A 222 -12.76 -6.25 14.92
N ASN A 223 -12.43 -7.45 15.43
CA ASN A 223 -13.39 -8.49 15.80
C ASN A 223 -14.36 -8.89 14.67
N ARG A 224 -13.88 -8.82 13.42
CA ARG A 224 -14.60 -9.21 12.20
C ARG A 224 -14.59 -10.73 12.01
N ARG A 225 -15.66 -11.27 11.45
CA ARG A 225 -15.71 -12.69 11.08
C ARG A 225 -14.72 -13.01 9.96
N ILE A 226 -13.85 -13.99 10.19
CA ILE A 226 -12.99 -14.57 9.14
C ILE A 226 -13.85 -15.42 8.20
N LEU A 227 -13.61 -15.29 6.90
CA LEU A 227 -14.26 -16.03 5.83
C LEU A 227 -13.36 -17.21 5.40
N GLY A 228 -13.94 -18.38 5.14
CA GLY A 228 -13.21 -19.60 4.78
C GLY A 228 -13.40 -20.73 5.80
N GLU A 229 -13.11 -21.96 5.40
CA GLU A 229 -13.31 -23.16 6.24
C GLU A 229 -12.19 -23.36 7.26
N GLU A 230 -10.98 -22.85 7.02
CA GLU A 230 -9.88 -22.91 7.97
C GLU A 230 -9.63 -21.55 8.64
N ARG A 231 -9.74 -21.51 9.98
CA ARG A 231 -9.42 -20.34 10.81
C ARG A 231 -7.90 -20.02 10.85
N ALA A 232 -7.11 -20.52 9.91
CA ALA A 232 -5.66 -20.45 9.89
C ALA A 232 -5.19 -20.05 8.48
N ASN A 233 -4.48 -18.92 8.39
CA ASN A 233 -3.52 -18.54 7.35
C ASN A 233 -3.47 -19.52 6.15
N GLU A 234 -4.40 -19.39 5.20
CA GLU A 234 -4.39 -20.25 4.01
C GLU A 234 -3.20 -19.85 3.13
N PRO A 235 -2.40 -20.79 2.60
CA PRO A 235 -1.30 -20.42 1.74
C PRO A 235 -1.84 -19.86 0.42
N TRP A 236 -1.19 -18.82 -0.10
CA TRP A 236 -1.34 -18.42 -1.50
C TRP A 236 -0.04 -18.72 -2.25
N SER A 237 -0.15 -18.96 -3.55
CA SER A 237 0.96 -19.48 -4.34
C SER A 237 1.28 -18.69 -5.59
N TYR A 238 2.57 -18.68 -5.94
CA TYR A 238 3.04 -18.27 -7.25
C TYR A 238 3.55 -19.52 -7.98
N LEU A 239 2.91 -19.85 -9.10
CA LEU A 239 3.24 -21.05 -9.84
C LEU A 239 4.64 -20.92 -10.46
N ASN A 240 5.32 -22.07 -10.60
CA ASN A 240 6.66 -22.20 -11.18
C ASN A 240 7.84 -21.75 -10.30
N GLU A 241 7.61 -21.46 -9.01
CA GLU A 241 8.67 -21.25 -8.02
C GLU A 241 8.79 -22.44 -7.06
N LYS A 242 9.96 -22.57 -6.43
CA LYS A 242 10.21 -23.55 -5.36
C LYS A 242 10.83 -22.86 -4.14
N PRO A 243 10.13 -22.79 -2.99
CA PRO A 243 8.75 -23.23 -2.79
C PRO A 243 7.74 -22.35 -3.53
N SER A 244 6.64 -22.92 -3.98
CA SER A 244 5.58 -22.17 -4.68
C SER A 244 4.71 -21.33 -3.75
N ILE A 245 4.81 -21.53 -2.43
CA ILE A 245 4.08 -20.76 -1.43
C ILE A 245 4.68 -19.36 -1.37
N ALA A 246 3.90 -18.38 -1.85
CA ALA A 246 4.24 -16.97 -1.88
C ALA A 246 3.92 -16.27 -0.56
N GLY A 247 3.10 -16.89 0.31
CA GLY A 247 2.84 -16.46 1.67
C GLY A 247 1.50 -16.99 2.16
N PHE A 248 0.84 -16.26 3.06
CA PHE A 248 -0.43 -16.65 3.66
C PHE A 248 -1.47 -15.56 3.52
N GLN A 249 -2.74 -15.93 3.41
CA GLN A 249 -3.87 -15.03 3.25
C GLN A 249 -4.95 -15.31 4.28
N LEU A 250 -5.66 -14.24 4.66
CA LEU A 250 -6.89 -14.30 5.43
C LEU A 250 -7.87 -13.25 4.94
N LYS A 251 -9.14 -13.67 4.84
CA LYS A 251 -10.22 -12.83 4.34
C LYS A 251 -11.21 -12.59 5.47
N TYR A 252 -11.66 -11.36 5.62
CA TYR A 252 -12.61 -10.95 6.64
C TYR A 252 -13.88 -10.44 5.97
N GLU A 253 -15.01 -10.56 6.68
CA GLU A 253 -16.23 -9.86 6.27
C GLU A 253 -15.98 -8.35 6.14
N GLY A 254 -16.77 -7.68 5.30
CA GLY A 254 -16.56 -6.27 5.00
C GLY A 254 -15.49 -6.01 3.94
N GLY A 255 -15.00 -7.06 3.26
CA GLY A 255 -14.08 -6.91 2.11
C GLY A 255 -12.65 -6.54 2.51
N ILE A 256 -12.20 -7.04 3.66
CA ILE A 256 -10.83 -6.82 4.17
C ILE A 256 -10.04 -8.11 3.98
N ASP A 257 -8.97 -8.04 3.19
CA ASP A 257 -8.02 -9.12 2.98
C ASP A 257 -6.69 -8.78 3.67
N PHE A 258 -6.08 -9.78 4.31
CA PHE A 258 -4.74 -9.70 4.88
C PHE A 258 -3.83 -10.72 4.23
N ILE A 259 -2.66 -10.29 3.74
CA ILE A 259 -1.71 -11.15 3.04
C ILE A 259 -0.30 -10.99 3.62
N THR A 260 0.40 -12.08 3.85
CA THR A 260 1.86 -12.06 4.01
C THR A 260 2.54 -12.41 2.70
N VAL A 261 3.71 -11.82 2.44
CA VAL A 261 4.58 -12.13 1.30
C VAL A 261 5.89 -12.69 1.83
N ARG A 262 6.12 -13.97 1.54
CA ARG A 262 7.18 -14.77 2.13
C ARG A 262 8.55 -14.35 1.64
N GLY A 263 9.46 -14.09 2.58
CA GLY A 263 10.84 -13.69 2.32
C GLY A 263 10.97 -12.29 1.75
N SER A 264 9.96 -11.44 1.95
CA SER A 264 9.97 -10.04 1.57
C SER A 264 10.16 -9.16 2.80
N GLY A 265 10.99 -8.13 2.69
CA GLY A 265 11.12 -7.06 3.67
C GLY A 265 10.08 -5.97 3.47
N HIS A 266 10.47 -4.73 3.76
CA HIS A 266 9.58 -3.56 3.77
C HIS A 266 9.01 -3.21 2.39
N PHE A 267 9.87 -3.22 1.36
CA PHE A 267 9.51 -2.84 -0.02
C PHE A 267 9.13 -4.07 -0.83
N VAL A 268 7.91 -4.57 -0.61
CA VAL A 268 7.45 -5.83 -1.22
C VAL A 268 7.61 -5.89 -2.75
N PRO A 269 7.25 -4.85 -3.53
CA PRO A 269 7.45 -4.89 -4.98
C PRO A 269 8.92 -4.89 -5.40
N ALA A 270 9.84 -4.45 -4.54
CA ALA A 270 11.28 -4.53 -4.81
C ALA A 270 11.84 -5.93 -4.53
N ASP A 271 11.50 -6.52 -3.38
CA ASP A 271 12.03 -7.82 -2.95
C ASP A 271 11.38 -9.00 -3.70
N LYS A 272 10.07 -8.91 -3.92
CA LYS A 272 9.21 -9.95 -4.51
C LYS A 272 8.37 -9.40 -5.65
N PRO A 273 8.99 -8.92 -6.74
CA PRO A 273 8.30 -8.21 -7.82
C PRO A 273 7.23 -9.06 -8.53
N ARG A 274 7.46 -10.36 -8.69
CA ARG A 274 6.53 -11.29 -9.35
C ARG A 274 5.27 -11.52 -8.52
N GLU A 275 5.49 -11.87 -7.25
CA GLU A 275 4.45 -12.10 -6.26
C GLU A 275 3.65 -10.81 -6.03
N SER A 276 4.33 -9.66 -5.96
CA SER A 276 3.71 -8.34 -5.86
C SER A 276 2.76 -8.05 -7.03
N LEU A 277 3.22 -8.25 -8.28
CA LEU A 277 2.38 -8.03 -9.46
C LEU A 277 1.15 -8.95 -9.47
N GLN A 278 1.33 -10.24 -9.19
CA GLN A 278 0.21 -11.19 -9.15
C GLN A 278 -0.80 -10.81 -8.07
N MET A 279 -0.31 -10.47 -6.88
CA MET A 279 -1.14 -10.08 -5.74
C MET A 279 -2.00 -8.85 -6.07
N ILE A 280 -1.40 -7.77 -6.57
CA ILE A 280 -2.16 -6.55 -6.87
C ILE A 280 -3.14 -6.76 -8.04
N TYR A 281 -2.75 -7.53 -9.05
CA TYR A 281 -3.63 -7.85 -10.18
C TYR A 281 -4.87 -8.62 -9.70
N ASN A 282 -4.69 -9.63 -8.85
CA ASN A 282 -5.77 -10.44 -8.31
C ASN A 282 -6.67 -9.64 -7.36
N PHE A 283 -6.11 -8.74 -6.55
CA PHE A 283 -6.88 -7.81 -5.75
C PHE A 283 -7.79 -6.92 -6.61
N VAL A 284 -7.22 -6.26 -7.61
CA VAL A 284 -7.94 -5.33 -8.49
C VAL A 284 -9.03 -6.06 -9.29
N THR A 285 -8.73 -7.24 -9.81
CA THR A 285 -9.68 -8.03 -10.62
C THR A 285 -10.64 -8.88 -9.80
N GLY A 286 -10.44 -9.00 -8.49
CA GLY A 286 -11.25 -9.82 -7.59
C GLY A 286 -11.07 -11.32 -7.81
N GLN A 287 -9.87 -11.74 -8.19
CA GLN A 287 -9.50 -13.13 -8.44
C GLN A 287 -8.86 -13.76 -7.20
N ASP A 288 -8.76 -15.09 -7.19
CA ASP A 288 -7.99 -15.79 -6.16
C ASP A 288 -6.51 -15.40 -6.23
N TYR A 289 -5.86 -15.17 -5.08
CA TYR A 289 -4.47 -14.71 -5.04
C TYR A 289 -3.47 -15.74 -5.61
N SER A 290 -3.83 -17.03 -5.68
CA SER A 290 -3.03 -18.07 -6.31
C SER A 290 -3.22 -18.18 -7.82
N LEU A 291 -4.16 -17.42 -8.42
CA LEU A 291 -4.36 -17.43 -9.86
C LEU A 291 -3.21 -16.66 -10.55
N PRO A 292 -2.50 -17.26 -11.53
CA PRO A 292 -1.44 -16.55 -12.23
C PRO A 292 -1.93 -15.32 -12.97
N ALA A 293 -1.21 -14.20 -12.80
CA ALA A 293 -1.43 -13.02 -13.63
C ALA A 293 -1.01 -13.31 -15.09
N PRO A 294 -1.66 -12.67 -16.08
CA PRO A 294 -1.46 -12.99 -17.50
C PRO A 294 -0.21 -12.33 -18.12
N PHE A 295 0.85 -12.08 -17.34
CA PHE A 295 2.04 -11.33 -17.72
C PHE A 295 3.35 -12.13 -17.54
#